data_AF-A0A958BS53-F1
#
_entry.id   AF-A0A958BS53-F1
#
_cell.length_a   1.000
_cell.length_b   1.000
_cell.length_c   1.000
_cell.angle_alpha   90.00
_cell.angle_beta   90.00
_cell.angle_gamma   90.00
#
_symmetry.space_group_name_H-M   'P 1'
#
loop_
_entity.id
_entity.type
_entity.pdbx_description
1 polymer ?
#
loop_
_entity_poly.entity_id
_entity_poly.type
_entity_poly.pdbx_seq_one_letter_code
_entity_poly.pdbx_strand_id
1 'polypeptide(L)'
;MSDSSVSILTEHQKAQMERLVMLREYRRIITDPYVKSALSFTIEDTQEAIARAASRLRQIGDIQVSQFSEDVSDKLVRQASQRRGLADQIHFVVHGLQHQLLWYERQIKALVGDADTQAIFVALAEQARVRLERWKNLMVELKVPPEK
;
A
#
# COMPACT_ATOMS: atom_id res chain seq x y z
N MET A 1 -15.10 1.95 -21.33
CA MET A 1 -13.96 2.65 -20.68
C MET A 1 -13.98 2.48 -19.16
N SER A 2 -15.16 2.40 -18.54
CA SER A 2 -15.38 2.06 -17.11
C SER A 2 -14.71 0.76 -16.65
N ASP A 3 -14.72 -0.29 -17.48
CA ASP A 3 -14.36 -1.64 -17.04
C ASP A 3 -12.89 -1.78 -16.64
N SER A 4 -11.99 -1.04 -17.31
CA SER A 4 -10.58 -1.01 -16.94
C SER A 4 -10.36 -0.28 -15.62
N SER A 5 -11.04 0.85 -15.38
CA SER A 5 -10.96 1.60 -14.13
C SER A 5 -11.50 0.80 -12.95
N VAL A 6 -12.65 0.15 -13.13
CA VAL A 6 -13.26 -0.73 -12.12
C VAL A 6 -12.31 -1.85 -11.72
N SER A 7 -11.73 -2.54 -12.71
CA SER A 7 -10.78 -3.63 -12.46
C SER A 7 -9.54 -3.15 -11.70
N ILE A 8 -8.94 -2.04 -12.14
CA ILE A 8 -7.73 -1.45 -11.53
C ILE A 8 -8.00 -0.98 -10.09
N LEU A 9 -9.13 -0.32 -9.85
CA LEU A 9 -9.51 0.13 -8.50
C LEU A 9 -9.82 -1.06 -7.58
N THR A 10 -10.42 -2.11 -8.12
CA THR A 10 -10.70 -3.35 -7.38
C THR A 10 -9.40 -4.06 -6.97
N GLU A 11 -8.46 -4.22 -7.91
CA GLU A 11 -7.13 -4.78 -7.63
C GLU A 11 -6.39 -3.93 -6.59
N HIS A 12 -6.46 -2.60 -6.73
CA HIS A 12 -5.87 -1.66 -5.77
C HIS A 12 -6.43 -1.88 -4.36
N GLN A 13 -7.76 -1.91 -4.20
CA GLN A 13 -8.38 -2.10 -2.89
C GLN A 13 -7.93 -3.40 -2.23
N LYS A 14 -7.98 -4.52 -2.96
CA LYS A 14 -7.55 -5.82 -2.45
C LYS A 14 -6.12 -5.77 -1.95
N ALA A 15 -5.20 -5.26 -2.77
CA ALA A 15 -3.78 -5.16 -2.43
C ALA A 15 -3.54 -4.25 -1.20
N GLN A 16 -4.27 -3.14 -1.07
CA GLN A 16 -4.10 -2.25 0.09
C GLN A 16 -4.66 -2.85 1.38
N MET A 17 -5.74 -3.62 1.32
CA MET A 17 -6.26 -4.30 2.51
C MET A 17 -5.32 -5.41 3.00
N GLU A 18 -4.74 -6.19 2.08
CA GLU A 18 -3.68 -7.16 2.42
C GLU A 18 -2.49 -6.46 3.08
N ARG A 19 -2.04 -5.34 2.49
CA ARG A 19 -0.97 -4.52 3.07
C ARG A 19 -1.35 -3.97 4.44
N LEU A 20 -2.58 -3.52 4.64
CA LEU A 20 -3.07 -2.98 5.90
C LEU A 20 -3.02 -4.01 7.03
N VAL A 21 -3.42 -5.26 6.76
CA VAL A 21 -3.32 -6.35 7.74
C VAL A 21 -1.86 -6.60 8.13
N MET A 22 -0.96 -6.70 7.14
CA MET A 22 0.47 -6.89 7.37
C MET A 22 1.08 -5.75 8.20
N LEU A 23 0.79 -4.48 7.86
CA LEU A 23 1.32 -3.32 8.56
C LEU A 23 0.85 -3.27 10.02
N ARG A 24 -0.42 -3.62 10.28
CA ARG A 24 -0.97 -3.71 11.64
C ARG A 24 -0.28 -4.79 12.45
N GLU A 25 0.00 -5.94 11.84
CA GLU A 25 0.74 -7.02 12.49
C GLU A 25 2.18 -6.59 12.83
N TYR A 26 2.89 -5.96 11.91
CA TYR A 26 4.21 -5.38 12.18
C TYR A 26 4.17 -4.35 13.30
N ARG A 27 3.18 -3.45 13.31
CA ARG A 27 3.01 -2.46 14.38
C ARG A 27 2.76 -3.12 15.75
N ARG A 28 2.10 -4.28 15.77
CA ARG A 28 1.83 -5.05 17.00
C ARG A 28 3.11 -5.66 17.57
N ILE A 29 3.96 -6.24 16.72
CA ILE A 29 5.14 -7.01 17.16
C ILE A 29 6.42 -6.18 17.31
N ILE A 30 6.59 -5.11 16.53
CA ILE A 30 7.79 -4.27 16.59
C ILE A 30 7.74 -3.38 17.84
N THR A 31 8.83 -3.32 18.60
CA THR A 31 8.93 -2.52 19.83
C THR A 31 9.59 -1.17 19.62
N ASP A 32 10.40 -1.00 18.57
CA ASP A 32 11.08 0.26 18.27
C ASP A 32 10.07 1.41 18.06
N PRO A 33 10.19 2.54 18.81
CA PRO A 33 9.21 3.61 18.77
C PRO A 33 9.22 4.40 17.46
N TYR A 34 10.37 4.57 16.82
CA TYR A 34 10.48 5.29 15.55
C TYR A 34 9.85 4.47 14.42
N VAL A 35 10.11 3.16 14.40
CA VAL A 35 9.49 2.25 13.42
C VAL A 35 7.99 2.13 13.66
N LYS A 36 7.52 2.06 14.91
CA LYS A 36 6.09 2.08 15.24
C LYS A 36 5.40 3.35 14.78
N SER A 37 6.04 4.50 14.91
CA SER A 37 5.53 5.78 14.41
C SER A 37 5.42 5.74 12.87
N ALA A 38 6.49 5.33 12.17
CA ALA A 38 6.49 5.20 10.72
C ALA A 38 5.41 4.23 10.20
N LEU A 39 5.21 3.10 10.89
CA LEU A 39 4.12 2.16 10.60
C LEU A 39 2.75 2.77 10.79
N SER A 40 2.55 3.59 11.83
CA SER A 40 1.26 4.24 12.11
C SER A 40 0.88 5.20 10.98
N PHE A 41 1.81 6.06 10.56
CA PHE A 41 1.60 6.94 9.40
C PHE A 41 1.34 6.14 8.11
N THR A 42 2.08 5.03 7.92
CA THR A 42 1.89 4.16 6.75
C THR A 42 0.51 3.49 6.75
N ILE A 43 -0.01 3.11 7.91
CA ILE A 43 -1.36 2.56 8.08
C ILE A 43 -2.41 3.61 7.75
N GLU A 44 -2.31 4.82 8.30
CA GLU A 44 -3.26 5.91 8.06
C GLU A 44 -3.37 6.25 6.57
N ASP A 45 -2.23 6.43 5.91
CA ASP A 45 -2.20 6.69 4.46
C ASP A 45 -2.78 5.51 3.64
N THR A 46 -2.59 4.27 4.11
CA THR A 46 -3.13 3.08 3.43
C THR A 46 -4.66 3.03 3.56
N GLN A 47 -5.21 3.40 4.71
CA GLN A 47 -6.65 3.55 4.93
C GLN A 47 -7.23 4.67 4.07
N GLU A 48 -6.54 5.81 3.96
CA GLU A 48 -6.93 6.89 3.06
C GLU A 48 -6.95 6.43 1.60
N ALA A 49 -5.93 5.70 1.16
CA ALA A 49 -5.87 5.17 -0.20
C ALA A 49 -7.04 4.22 -0.50
N ILE A 50 -7.40 3.33 0.44
CA ILE A 50 -8.57 2.45 0.33
C ILE A 50 -9.85 3.28 0.22
N ALA A 51 -10.02 4.30 1.06
CA ALA A 51 -11.21 5.15 1.08
C ALA A 51 -11.38 5.92 -0.23
N ARG A 52 -10.29 6.49 -0.79
CA ARG A 52 -10.29 7.19 -2.09
C ARG A 52 -10.69 6.24 -3.22
N ALA A 53 -10.10 5.05 -3.29
CA ALA A 53 -10.47 4.05 -4.30
C ALA A 53 -11.92 3.56 -4.15
N ALA A 54 -12.39 3.34 -2.91
CA ALA A 54 -13.77 2.97 -2.61
C ALA A 54 -14.76 4.02 -3.08
N SER A 55 -14.44 5.29 -2.84
CA SER A 55 -15.27 6.41 -3.27
C SER A 55 -15.38 6.46 -4.79
N ARG A 56 -14.27 6.27 -5.51
CA ARG A 56 -14.30 6.26 -6.97
C ARG A 56 -15.07 5.08 -7.52
N LEU A 57 -14.88 3.87 -6.97
CA LEU A 57 -15.64 2.68 -7.36
C LEU A 57 -17.14 2.92 -7.29
N ARG A 58 -17.65 3.45 -6.17
CA ARG A 58 -19.09 3.78 -6.01
C ARG A 58 -19.61 4.82 -7.00
N GLN A 59 -18.74 5.71 -7.49
CA GLN A 59 -19.12 6.73 -8.47
C GLN A 59 -19.24 6.15 -9.89
N ILE A 60 -18.35 5.22 -10.25
CA ILE A 60 -18.26 4.67 -11.61
C ILE A 60 -18.99 3.33 -11.78
N GLY A 61 -19.39 2.69 -10.68
CA GLY A 61 -20.18 1.47 -10.66
C GLY A 61 -20.90 1.31 -9.32
N ASP A 62 -22.07 0.69 -9.34
CA ASP A 62 -22.85 0.38 -8.13
C ASP A 62 -22.25 -0.83 -7.38
N ILE A 63 -20.92 -0.81 -7.18
CA ILE A 63 -20.15 -1.93 -6.65
C ILE A 63 -20.12 -1.83 -5.13
N GLN A 64 -20.71 -2.82 -4.46
CA GLN A 64 -20.62 -2.96 -3.02
C GLN A 64 -19.22 -3.40 -2.60
N VAL A 65 -18.44 -2.43 -2.11
CA VAL A 65 -17.07 -2.60 -1.59
C VAL A 65 -16.98 -3.57 -0.40
N SER A 66 -18.11 -3.91 0.23
CA SER A 66 -18.20 -4.84 1.36
C SER A 66 -17.74 -6.26 1.04
N GLN A 67 -17.71 -6.67 -0.24
CA GLN A 67 -17.27 -8.02 -0.63
C GLN A 67 -15.75 -8.21 -0.60
N PHE A 68 -14.96 -7.13 -0.62
CA PHE A 68 -13.50 -7.28 -0.73
C PHE A 68 -12.83 -7.65 0.60
N SER A 69 -13.48 -7.46 1.76
CA SER A 69 -12.88 -7.76 3.06
C SER A 69 -12.73 -9.26 3.34
N GLU A 70 -13.52 -10.11 2.68
CA GLU A 70 -13.51 -11.56 2.90
C GLU A 70 -12.37 -12.28 2.16
N ASP A 71 -11.78 -11.63 1.16
CA ASP A 71 -10.84 -12.21 0.20
C ASP A 71 -9.37 -11.75 0.38
N VAL A 72 -9.05 -11.18 1.54
CA VAL A 72 -7.68 -10.75 1.88
C VAL A 72 -6.78 -11.99 1.95
N SER A 73 -5.89 -12.16 0.97
CA SER A 73 -5.04 -13.34 0.90
C SER A 73 -4.04 -13.35 2.06
N ASP A 74 -4.07 -14.42 2.86
CA ASP A 74 -3.08 -14.73 3.91
C ASP A 74 -1.63 -14.70 3.42
N LYS A 75 -1.39 -14.77 2.11
CA LYS A 75 -0.06 -14.93 1.52
C LYS A 75 0.91 -13.82 1.96
N LEU A 76 0.48 -12.55 1.92
CA LEU A 76 1.35 -11.43 2.29
C LEU A 76 1.67 -11.45 3.78
N VAL A 77 0.69 -11.79 4.61
CA VAL A 77 0.86 -11.92 6.07
C VAL A 77 1.81 -13.07 6.40
N ARG A 78 1.72 -14.20 5.70
CA ARG A 78 2.65 -15.34 5.85
C ARG A 78 4.08 -14.98 5.43
N GLN A 79 4.25 -14.24 4.33
CA GLN A 79 5.57 -13.77 3.90
C GLN A 79 6.16 -12.79 4.92
N ALA A 80 5.32 -11.92 5.49
CA ALA A 80 5.71 -10.97 6.51
C ALA A 80 6.13 -11.66 7.82
N SER A 81 5.37 -12.66 8.28
CA SER A 81 5.66 -13.38 9.52
C SER A 81 6.95 -14.22 9.49
N GLN A 82 7.46 -14.53 8.29
CA GLN A 82 8.75 -15.19 8.12
C GLN A 82 9.95 -14.25 8.38
N ARG A 83 9.73 -12.92 8.45
CA ARG A 83 10.78 -11.92 8.73
C ARG A 83 11.00 -11.78 10.23
N ARG A 84 12.15 -12.27 10.70
CA ARG A 84 12.49 -12.31 12.14
C ARG A 84 13.28 -11.08 12.61
N GLY A 85 14.08 -10.47 11.73
CA GLY A 85 14.87 -9.29 12.06
C GLY A 85 14.11 -7.98 11.80
N LEU A 86 14.33 -6.97 12.65
CA LEU A 86 13.79 -5.63 12.43
C LEU A 86 14.23 -5.07 11.06
N ALA A 87 15.49 -5.30 10.68
CA ALA A 87 16.01 -4.93 9.36
C ALA A 87 15.20 -5.57 8.22
N ASP A 88 14.97 -6.88 8.29
CA ASP A 88 14.20 -7.61 7.27
C ASP A 88 12.75 -7.11 7.18
N GLN A 89 12.14 -6.76 8.31
CA GLN A 89 10.78 -6.22 8.37
C GLN A 89 10.72 -4.83 7.73
N ILE A 90 11.70 -3.96 8.02
CA ILE A 90 11.82 -2.63 7.41
C ILE A 90 12.02 -2.76 5.89
N HIS A 91 12.95 -3.63 5.45
CA HIS A 91 13.16 -3.93 4.02
C HIS A 91 11.88 -4.41 3.35
N PHE A 92 11.14 -5.30 4.00
CA PHE A 92 9.88 -5.80 3.46
C PHE A 92 8.84 -4.70 3.23
N VAL A 93 8.74 -3.72 4.14
CA VAL A 93 7.86 -2.56 3.96
C VAL A 93 8.34 -1.68 2.80
N VAL A 94 9.64 -1.37 2.75
CA VAL A 94 10.25 -0.53 1.71
C VAL A 94 10.06 -1.14 0.33
N HIS A 95 10.31 -2.44 0.19
CA HIS A 95 10.10 -3.17 -1.07
C HIS A 95 8.64 -3.17 -1.47
N GLY A 96 7.73 -3.36 -0.51
CA GLY A 96 6.30 -3.26 -0.73
C GLY A 96 5.87 -1.89 -1.29
N LEU A 97 6.47 -0.80 -0.81
CA LEU A 97 6.22 0.57 -1.29
C LEU A 97 6.82 0.82 -2.68
N GLN A 98 8.02 0.30 -2.96
CA GLN A 98 8.63 0.37 -4.30
C GLN A 98 7.79 -0.37 -5.34
N HIS A 99 7.34 -1.59 -5.05
CA HIS A 99 6.46 -2.34 -5.92
C HIS A 99 5.11 -1.64 -6.13
N GLN A 100 4.56 -1.01 -5.09
CA GLN A 100 3.34 -0.22 -5.19
C GLN A 100 3.52 0.98 -6.14
N LEU A 101 4.63 1.71 -6.05
CA LEU A 101 4.93 2.82 -6.95
C LEU A 101 5.05 2.39 -8.40
N LEU A 102 5.82 1.33 -8.66
CA LEU A 102 5.94 0.77 -10.02
C LEU A 102 4.58 0.30 -10.56
N TRP A 103 3.73 -0.25 -9.70
CA TRP A 103 2.38 -0.62 -10.08
C TRP A 103 1.54 0.62 -10.43
N TYR A 104 1.54 1.67 -9.61
CA TYR A 104 0.83 2.91 -9.92
C TYR A 104 1.28 3.55 -11.24
N GLU A 105 2.58 3.63 -11.49
CA GLU A 105 3.11 4.21 -12.73
C GLU A 105 2.66 3.45 -13.98
N ARG A 106 2.50 2.13 -13.88
CA ARG A 106 1.91 1.32 -14.96
C ARG A 106 0.42 1.60 -15.11
N GLN A 107 -0.35 1.63 -14.02
CA GLN A 107 -1.79 1.83 -14.09
C GLN A 107 -2.18 3.25 -14.53
N ILE A 108 -1.42 4.28 -14.15
CA ILE A 108 -1.65 5.66 -14.63
C ILE A 108 -1.63 5.72 -16.16
N LYS A 109 -0.73 4.96 -16.81
CA LYS A 109 -0.67 4.88 -18.29
C LYS A 109 -1.84 4.09 -18.88
N ALA A 110 -2.38 3.11 -18.16
CA ALA A 110 -3.56 2.34 -18.59
C ALA A 110 -4.87 3.13 -18.43
N LEU A 111 -4.90 4.10 -17.52
CA LEU A 111 -6.07 4.93 -17.19
C LEU A 111 -6.26 6.17 -18.07
N VAL A 112 -5.60 6.28 -19.23
CA VAL A 112 -5.69 7.44 -20.15
C VAL A 112 -7.14 7.77 -20.56
N GLY A 113 -8.03 6.78 -20.50
CA GLY A 113 -9.44 6.93 -20.79
C GLY A 113 -10.34 7.42 -19.65
N ASP A 114 -9.82 7.55 -18.44
CA ASP A 114 -10.58 7.95 -17.25
C ASP A 114 -9.74 8.91 -16.41
N ALA A 115 -9.83 10.19 -16.76
CA ALA A 115 -9.00 11.25 -16.19
C ALA A 115 -9.14 11.38 -14.67
N ASP A 116 -10.35 11.18 -14.12
CA ASP A 116 -10.56 11.26 -12.67
C ASP A 116 -9.87 10.10 -11.95
N THR A 117 -10.03 8.86 -12.44
CA THR A 117 -9.37 7.69 -11.85
C THR A 117 -7.85 7.81 -12.00
N GLN A 118 -7.38 8.30 -13.15
CA GLN A 118 -5.97 8.60 -13.37
C GLN A 118 -5.44 9.63 -12.36
N ALA A 119 -6.16 10.74 -12.14
CA ALA A 119 -5.77 11.78 -11.20
C ALA A 119 -5.68 11.26 -9.75
N ILE A 120 -6.61 10.39 -9.35
CA ILE A 120 -6.53 9.69 -8.06
C ILE A 120 -5.24 8.89 -7.97
N PHE A 121 -4.90 8.10 -8.99
CA PHE A 121 -3.70 7.28 -8.98
C PHE A 121 -2.40 8.10 -9.00
N VAL A 122 -2.39 9.25 -9.69
CA VAL A 122 -1.27 10.20 -9.63
C VAL A 122 -1.06 10.71 -8.20
N ALA A 123 -2.14 11.12 -7.52
CA ALA A 123 -2.06 11.59 -6.14
C ALA A 123 -1.60 10.48 -5.18
N LEU A 124 -2.10 9.25 -5.35
CA LEU A 124 -1.68 8.09 -4.56
C LEU A 124 -0.21 7.72 -4.79
N ALA A 125 0.27 7.84 -6.04
CA ALA A 125 1.67 7.61 -6.36
C ALA A 125 2.57 8.63 -5.65
N GLU A 126 2.18 9.91 -5.65
CA GLU A 126 2.97 10.94 -4.97
C GLU A 126 3.02 10.73 -3.46
N GLN A 127 1.88 10.41 -2.84
CA GLN A 127 1.84 10.03 -1.41
C GLN A 127 2.75 8.83 -1.11
N ALA A 128 2.77 7.81 -1.98
CA ALA A 128 3.64 6.66 -1.81
C ALA A 128 5.12 7.00 -2.00
N ARG A 129 5.49 7.97 -2.84
CA ARG A 129 6.89 8.44 -3.00
C ARG A 129 7.40 9.11 -1.74
N VAL A 130 6.64 10.06 -1.19
CA VAL A 130 6.99 10.75 0.06
C VAL A 130 7.17 9.73 1.19
N ARG A 131 6.28 8.72 1.24
CA ARG A 131 6.35 7.67 2.25
C ARG A 131 7.57 6.77 2.09
N LEU A 132 7.86 6.34 0.87
CA LEU A 132 9.05 5.54 0.58
C LEU A 132 10.31 6.29 1.01
N GLU A 133 10.38 7.59 0.77
CA GLU A 133 11.53 8.41 1.17
C GLU A 133 11.66 8.50 2.70
N ARG A 134 10.55 8.65 3.43
CA ARG A 134 10.57 8.60 4.91
C ARG A 134 11.11 7.27 5.43
N TRP A 135 10.73 6.15 4.83
CA TRP A 135 11.25 4.84 5.20
C TRP A 135 12.73 4.66 4.88
N LYS A 136 13.19 5.18 3.74
CA LYS A 136 14.63 5.18 3.40
C LYS A 136 15.44 6.01 4.39
N ASN A 137 14.96 7.19 4.78
CA ASN A 137 15.61 8.01 5.79
C ASN A 137 15.67 7.29 7.14
N LEU A 138 14.58 6.64 7.55
CA LEU A 138 14.54 5.82 8.75
C LEU A 138 15.56 4.66 8.71
N MET A 139 15.73 4.01 7.55
CA MET A 139 16.76 2.97 7.39
C MET A 139 18.17 3.53 7.60
N VAL A 140 18.46 4.73 7.09
CA VAL A 140 19.76 5.40 7.28
C VAL A 140 19.98 5.73 8.75
N GLU A 141 18.98 6.32 9.41
CA GLU A 141 19.03 6.69 10.84
C GLU A 141 19.25 5.47 11.74
N LEU A 142 18.54 4.38 11.48
CA LEU A 142 18.65 3.12 12.23
C LEU A 142 19.84 2.25 11.80
N LYS A 143 20.65 2.70 10.82
CA LYS A 143 21.78 1.96 10.26
C LYS A 143 21.38 0.54 9.80
N VAL A 144 20.21 0.44 9.18
CA VAL A 144 19.72 -0.82 8.62
C VAL A 144 20.70 -1.27 7.52
N PRO A 145 21.29 -2.48 7.62
CA PRO A 145 22.23 -2.95 6.61
C PRO A 145 21.50 -3.14 5.27
N PRO A 146 22.19 -2.99 4.12
CA PRO A 146 21.62 -3.31 2.82
C PRO A 146 21.16 -4.78 2.79
N GLU A 147 20.14 -5.06 1.98
CA GLU A 147 19.67 -6.43 1.78
C GLU A 147 20.79 -7.29 1.18
N LYS A 148 20.88 -8.56 1.62
CA LYS A 148 21.92 -9.51 1.20
C LYS A 148 21.54 -10.23 -0.09
#